data_AF-A0A1B6GZ46-F1
#
_entry.id   AF-A0A1B6GZ46-F1
#
_cell.length_a   1.000
_cell.length_b   1.000
_cell.length_c   1.000
_cell.angle_alpha   90.00
_cell.angle_beta   90.00
_cell.angle_gamma   90.00
#
_symmetry.space_group_name_H-M   'P 1'
#
loop_
_entity.id
_entity.type
_entity.pdbx_description
1 polymer ?
#
loop_
_entity_poly.entity_id
_entity_poly.type
_entity_poly.pdbx_seq_one_letter_code
_entity_poly.pdbx_strand_id
1 'polypeptide(L)'
;GHLGSVDQLCWHATNADLLSTASGDKSVRIWDTRTQKSVANIATKGENINITWSPDGNSIAVGNKEDLVTFIDPRTHTIRCEEQFNFEVNEISWNNRSDLFF
;
A
#
# COMPACT_ATOMS: atom_id res chain seq x y z
N GLY A 1 -14.33 -0.14 9.17
CA GLY A 1 -13.80 -1.11 8.21
C GLY A 1 -13.71 -0.46 6.84
N HIS A 2 -13.31 -1.22 5.83
CA HIS A 2 -13.41 -0.79 4.43
C HIS A 2 -14.87 -0.68 3.98
N LEU A 3 -15.12 0.13 2.96
CA LEU A 3 -16.42 0.34 2.32
C LEU A 3 -16.53 -0.40 0.97
N GLY A 4 -15.47 -1.07 0.54
CA GLY A 4 -15.36 -1.78 -0.73
C GLY A 4 -14.61 -3.11 -0.58
N SER A 5 -14.37 -3.79 -1.70
CA SER A 5 -13.57 -5.01 -1.74
C SER A 5 -12.17 -4.74 -1.21
N VAL A 6 -11.65 -5.66 -0.40
CA VAL A 6 -10.23 -5.68 -0.05
C VAL A 6 -9.55 -6.60 -1.04
N ASP A 7 -8.84 -5.99 -1.99
CA ASP A 7 -8.29 -6.72 -3.13
C ASP A 7 -6.91 -7.31 -2.81
N GLN A 8 -6.14 -6.66 -1.92
CA GLN A 8 -4.87 -7.21 -1.44
C GLN A 8 -4.52 -6.77 -0.02
N LEU A 9 -3.71 -7.58 0.66
CA LEU A 9 -3.13 -7.31 1.97
C LEU A 9 -1.64 -7.64 1.98
N CYS A 10 -0.89 -6.97 2.84
CA CYS A 10 0.52 -7.29 3.08
C CYS A 10 0.90 -6.96 4.53
N TRP A 11 1.65 -7.87 5.15
CA TRP A 11 2.27 -7.61 6.45
C TRP A 11 3.45 -6.67 6.27
N HIS A 12 3.70 -5.84 7.28
CA HIS A 12 4.88 -5.00 7.32
C HIS A 12 6.15 -5.87 7.32
N ALA A 13 7.15 -5.48 6.54
CA ALA A 13 8.35 -6.28 6.28
C ALA A 13 9.10 -6.73 7.55
N THR A 14 9.21 -5.84 8.55
CA THR A 14 9.94 -6.12 9.80
C THR A 14 9.10 -6.08 11.08
N ASN A 15 7.87 -5.56 11.04
CA ASN A 15 7.00 -5.42 12.21
C ASN A 15 5.77 -6.33 12.07
N ALA A 16 5.78 -7.47 12.76
CA ALA A 16 4.72 -8.46 12.66
C ALA A 16 3.35 -7.98 13.18
N ASP A 17 3.29 -6.87 13.92
CA ASP A 17 2.03 -6.36 14.46
C ASP A 17 1.28 -5.47 13.46
N LEU A 18 1.93 -5.06 12.36
CA LEU A 18 1.36 -4.15 11.36
C LEU A 18 0.94 -4.88 10.09
N LEU A 19 -0.33 -4.69 9.73
CA LEU A 19 -0.92 -5.20 8.49
C LEU A 19 -1.45 -4.04 7.66
N SER A 20 -1.15 -4.02 6.36
CA SER A 20 -1.72 -3.05 5.42
C SER A 20 -2.70 -3.73 4.48
N THR A 21 -3.80 -3.04 4.19
CA THR A 21 -4.84 -3.51 3.26
C THR A 21 -5.13 -2.46 2.21
N ALA A 22 -5.18 -2.89 0.95
CA ALA A 22 -5.61 -2.08 -0.19
C ALA A 22 -7.02 -2.48 -0.61
N SER A 23 -7.82 -1.47 -0.93
CA SER A 23 -9.23 -1.65 -1.23
C SER A 23 -9.69 -0.77 -2.40
N GLY A 24 -10.68 -1.30 -3.12
CA GLY A 24 -11.41 -0.59 -4.17
C GLY A 24 -12.23 0.61 -3.67
N ASP A 25 -12.40 0.79 -2.36
CA ASP A 25 -12.95 2.03 -1.78
C ASP A 25 -12.01 3.25 -1.85
N LYS A 26 -10.92 3.15 -2.63
CA LYS A 26 -9.89 4.18 -2.81
C LYS A 26 -9.18 4.54 -1.49
N SER A 27 -9.01 3.54 -0.64
CA SER A 27 -8.25 3.71 0.60
C SER A 27 -7.27 2.58 0.84
N VAL A 28 -6.16 2.95 1.48
CA VAL A 28 -5.23 2.03 2.12
C VAL A 28 -5.35 2.20 3.62
N ARG A 29 -5.52 1.08 4.32
CA ARG A 29 -5.58 1.07 5.78
C ARG A 29 -4.36 0.35 6.34
N ILE A 30 -3.86 0.89 7.44
CA ILE A 30 -2.85 0.23 8.27
C ILE A 30 -3.54 -0.18 9.57
N TRP A 31 -3.32 -1.42 9.97
CA TRP A 31 -3.92 -2.07 11.12
C TRP A 31 -2.84 -2.47 12.11
N ASP A 32 -3.07 -2.15 13.38
CA ASP A 32 -2.33 -2.73 14.50
C ASP A 32 -3.12 -3.94 15.00
N THR A 33 -2.54 -5.12 14.84
CA THR A 33 -3.17 -6.41 15.16
C THR A 33 -3.24 -6.70 16.66
N ARG A 34 -2.32 -6.13 17.44
CA ARG A 34 -2.32 -6.24 18.91
C ARG A 34 -3.49 -5.48 19.53
N THR A 35 -3.81 -4.31 18.98
CA THR A 35 -4.93 -3.47 19.43
C THR A 35 -6.23 -3.71 18.64
N GLN A 36 -6.15 -4.45 17.53
CA GLN A 36 -7.26 -4.74 16.60
C GLN A 36 -7.91 -3.46 16.05
N LYS A 37 -7.10 -2.44 15.80
CA LYS A 37 -7.56 -1.12 15.34
C LYS A 37 -6.85 -0.69 14.07
N SER A 38 -7.58 0.06 13.25
CA SER A 38 -7.00 0.80 12.13
C SER A 38 -6.27 2.01 12.69
N VAL A 39 -4.95 2.04 12.53
CA VAL A 39 -4.08 3.13 12.98
C VAL A 39 -3.92 4.21 11.92
N ALA A 40 -4.19 3.87 10.65
CA ALA A 40 -4.22 4.82 9.55
C ALA A 40 -5.30 4.46 8.52
N ASN A 41 -5.84 5.49 7.88
CA ASN A 41 -6.73 5.41 6.72
C ASN A 41 -6.33 6.48 5.71
N ILE A 42 -5.72 6.06 4.61
CA ILE A 42 -5.04 6.93 3.65
C ILE A 42 -5.85 6.87 2.36
N ALA A 43 -6.42 8.01 1.96
CA ALA A 43 -7.19 8.11 0.73
C ALA A 43 -6.23 8.17 -0.48
N THR A 44 -6.47 7.31 -1.46
CA THR A 44 -5.74 7.29 -2.75
C THR A 44 -6.67 7.75 -3.88
N LYS A 45 -6.12 7.95 -5.07
CA LYS A 45 -6.88 8.53 -6.21
C LYS A 45 -7.75 7.52 -6.97
N GLY A 46 -7.43 6.23 -6.90
CA GLY A 46 -8.10 5.19 -7.69
C GLY A 46 -8.40 3.92 -6.90
N GLU A 47 -9.02 2.95 -7.58
CA GLU A 47 -9.37 1.66 -6.98
C GLU A 47 -8.11 0.81 -6.82
N ASN A 48 -7.67 0.61 -5.58
CA ASN A 48 -6.41 -0.07 -5.31
C ASN A 48 -6.54 -1.58 -5.56
N ILE A 49 -5.61 -2.16 -6.31
CA ILE A 49 -5.64 -3.58 -6.71
C ILE A 49 -4.50 -4.39 -6.10
N ASN A 50 -3.37 -3.74 -5.80
CA ASN A 50 -2.22 -4.40 -5.21
C ASN A 50 -1.54 -3.47 -4.20
N ILE A 51 -0.80 -4.08 -3.25
CA ILE A 51 -0.08 -3.37 -2.21
C ILE A 51 1.15 -4.19 -1.80
N THR A 52 2.25 -3.49 -1.55
CA THR A 52 3.48 -4.12 -1.07
C THR A 52 4.28 -3.17 -0.18
N TRP A 53 4.93 -3.73 0.84
CA TRP A 53 5.90 -3.01 1.65
C TRP A 53 7.28 -3.09 1.03
N SER A 54 8.00 -1.98 1.08
CA SER A 54 9.45 -1.98 0.91
C SER A 54 10.11 -2.93 1.94
N PRO A 55 11.18 -3.66 1.57
CA PRO A 55 11.88 -4.56 2.47
C PRO A 55 12.44 -3.86 3.73
N ASP A 56 12.78 -2.57 3.63
CA ASP A 56 13.22 -1.78 4.77
C ASP A 56 12.06 -1.30 5.68
N GLY A 57 10.81 -1.53 5.27
CA GLY A 57 9.60 -1.16 6.01
C GLY A 57 9.32 0.34 6.03
N ASN A 58 9.99 1.14 5.20
CA ASN A 58 9.89 2.60 5.28
C ASN A 58 8.93 3.21 4.25
N SER A 59 8.40 2.40 3.35
CA SER A 59 7.52 2.82 2.26
C SER A 59 6.54 1.72 1.88
N ILE A 60 5.34 2.11 1.49
CA ILE A 60 4.33 1.24 0.90
C ILE A 60 4.15 1.69 -0.54
N ALA A 61 4.08 0.73 -1.47
CA ALA A 61 3.64 0.98 -2.84
C ALA A 61 2.26 0.37 -3.06
N VAL A 62 1.43 1.08 -3.82
CA VAL A 62 0.03 0.73 -4.07
C VAL A 62 -0.28 1.01 -5.52
N GLY A 63 -0.64 0.00 -6.29
CA GLY A 63 -1.14 0.15 -7.65
C GLY A 63 -2.66 0.18 -7.69
N ASN A 64 -3.21 0.94 -8.64
CA ASN A 64 -4.64 1.00 -8.89
C ASN A 64 -4.99 0.56 -10.32
N LYS A 65 -6.30 0.49 -10.63
CA LYS A 65 -6.81 0.12 -11.97
C LYS A 65 -6.48 1.11 -13.07
N GLU A 66 -6.02 2.30 -12.70
CA GLU A 66 -5.70 3.41 -13.60
C GLU A 66 -4.19 3.51 -13.88
N ASP A 67 -3.42 2.44 -13.65
CA ASP A 67 -1.97 2.35 -13.84
C ASP A 67 -1.16 3.39 -13.04
N LEU A 68 -1.75 3.92 -11.97
CA LEU A 68 -1.09 4.84 -11.05
C LEU A 68 -0.54 4.07 -9.86
N VAL A 69 0.77 4.18 -9.65
CA VAL A 69 1.44 3.67 -8.46
C VAL A 69 1.58 4.81 -7.46
N THR A 70 1.03 4.63 -6.26
CA THR A 70 1.13 5.57 -5.15
C THR A 70 2.13 5.05 -4.12
N PHE A 71 3.14 5.87 -3.81
CA PHE A 71 4.11 5.61 -2.74
C PHE A 71 3.71 6.35 -1.47
N ILE A 72 3.56 5.62 -0.38
CA ILE A 72 3.08 6.13 0.91
C ILE A 72 4.19 6.01 1.95
N ASP A 73 4.35 7.06 2.75
CA ASP A 73 5.09 7.01 4.00
C ASP A 73 4.20 6.45 5.13
N PRO A 74 4.49 5.25 5.63
CA PRO A 74 3.69 4.62 6.67
C PRO A 74 3.91 5.23 8.06
N ARG A 75 4.94 6.05 8.28
CA ARG A 75 5.20 6.69 9.58
C ARG A 75 4.46 8.01 9.72
N THR A 76 4.38 8.76 8.63
CA THR A 76 3.63 10.02 8.58
C THR A 76 2.19 9.84 8.07
N HIS A 77 1.87 8.67 7.52
CA HIS A 77 0.59 8.34 6.88
C HIS A 77 0.25 9.29 5.71
N THR A 78 1.27 9.69 4.93
CA THR A 78 1.12 10.63 3.82
C THR A 78 1.64 10.05 2.51
N ILE A 79 1.03 10.43 1.39
CA ILE A 79 1.53 10.12 0.05
C ILE A 79 2.83 10.89 -0.19
N ARG A 80 3.90 10.19 -0.57
CA ARG A 80 5.21 10.77 -0.91
C ARG A 80 5.32 11.10 -2.39
N CYS A 81 4.87 10.17 -3.24
CA CYS A 81 4.98 10.27 -4.69
C CYS A 81 3.88 9.46 -5.36
N GLU A 82 3.54 9.84 -6.58
CA GLU A 82 2.62 9.12 -7.45
C GLU A 82 3.26 9.04 -8.84
N GLU A 83 3.32 7.85 -9.41
CA GLU A 83 3.92 7.61 -10.71
C GLU A 83 2.89 6.95 -11.63
N GLN A 84 2.61 7.58 -12.76
CA GLN A 84 1.70 7.07 -13.78
C GLN A 84 2.47 6.20 -14.76
N PHE A 85 2.07 4.94 -14.87
CA PHE A 85 2.55 4.02 -15.90
C PHE A 85 1.56 4.02 -17.06
N ASN A 86 2.07 3.78 -18.28
CA ASN A 86 1.28 3.74 -19.52
C ASN A 86 1.05 2.29 -19.99
N PHE A 87 1.29 1.31 -19.12
CA PHE A 87 1.10 -0.11 -19.35
C PHE A 87 0.57 -0.74 -18.07
N GLU A 88 -0.20 -1.82 -18.22
CA GLU A 88 -0.88 -2.48 -17.09
C GLU A 88 0.10 -2.88 -15.99
N VAL A 89 -0.11 -2.33 -14.79
CA VAL A 89 0.64 -2.69 -13.59
C VAL A 89 -0.12 -3.77 -12.81
N ASN A 90 0.08 -5.03 -13.22
CA ASN A 90 -0.65 -6.16 -12.63
C ASN A 90 -0.08 -6.60 -11.27
N GLU A 91 1.23 -6.67 -11.14
CA GLU A 91 1.93 -6.97 -9.89
C GLU A 91 3.02 -5.94 -9.65
N ILE A 92 3.24 -5.61 -8.38
CA ILE A 92 4.28 -4.68 -7.95
C ILE A 92 5.19 -5.35 -6.93
N SER A 93 6.50 -5.24 -7.12
CA SER A 93 7.48 -5.80 -6.20
C SER A 93 8.68 -4.88 -6.00
N TRP A 94 9.18 -4.86 -4.77
CA TRP A 94 10.41 -4.18 -4.43
C TRP A 94 11.59 -5.13 -4.58
N ASN A 95 12.72 -4.61 -5.05
CA ASN A 95 13.98 -5.33 -4.93
C ASN A 95 14.42 -5.43 -3.46
N ASN A 96 15.33 -6.36 -3.15
CA ASN A 96 15.82 -6.57 -1.77
C ASN A 96 16.55 -5.35 -1.16
N ARG A 97 16.93 -4.36 -1.97
CA ARG A 97 17.63 -3.14 -1.53
C ARG A 97 16.68 -1.96 -1.30
N SER A 98 15.39 -2.11 -1.59
CA SER A 98 14.37 -1.05 -1.53
C SER A 98 14.65 0.16 -2.43
N ASP A 99 15.50 0.03 -3.45
CA ASP A 99 15.88 1.12 -4.37
C ASP A 99 15.35 0.92 -5.81
N LEU A 100 14.90 -0.29 -6.17
CA LEU A 100 14.24 -0.56 -7.44
C LEU A 100 12.85 -1.14 -7.21
N PHE A 101 11.92 -0.67 -8.04
CA PHE A 101 10.53 -1.09 -8.10
C PHE A 101 10.29 -1.76 -9.46
N PHE A 102 9.73 -2.97 -9.45
CA PHE A 102 9.45 -3.78 -10.64
C PHE A 102 7.95 -4.07 -10.76
#